data_AF-A0A417VN86-F1
#
_entry.id   AF-A0A417VN86-F1
#
_cell.length_a   1.000
_cell.length_b   1.000
_cell.length_c   1.000
_cell.angle_alpha   90.00
_cell.angle_beta   90.00
_cell.angle_gamma   90.00
#
_symmetry.space_group_name_H-M   'P 1'
#
loop_
_entity.id
_entity.type
_entity.pdbx_description
1 polymer ?
#
loop_
_entity_poly.entity_id
_entity_poly.type
_entity_poly.pdbx_seq_one_letter_code
_entity_poly.pdbx_strand_id
1 'polypeptide(L)'
;MRKNIKGIAAGSLGLLALQLPGMTVFAQAADRKARLANALQNTVLGMGTVFVMLIAIALIIYCFKIIPVIQKKFAKKAEPEAEVPKAAPVVAAPVQETDDLELVAVIAAAIAASENVPVDSFRVRTIKRR
;
A
#
# COMPACT_ATOMS: atom_id res chain seq x y z
N MET A 1 45.50 -28.98 37.53
CA MET A 1 45.76 -27.64 38.08
C MET A 1 45.16 -26.59 37.16
N ARG A 2 44.29 -25.73 37.72
CA ARG A 2 43.57 -24.61 37.08
C ARG A 2 44.52 -23.67 36.33
N LYS A 3 44.11 -23.11 35.17
CA LYS A 3 44.47 -21.76 34.67
C LYS A 3 43.94 -21.56 33.22
N ASN A 4 42.82 -20.86 33.05
CA ASN A 4 42.75 -19.66 32.20
C ASN A 4 41.34 -19.04 32.19
N ILE A 5 41.16 -17.99 33.01
CA ILE A 5 39.97 -17.14 33.15
C ILE A 5 40.06 -15.91 32.19
N LYS A 6 40.75 -16.03 31.06
CA LYS A 6 41.00 -14.88 30.16
C LYS A 6 39.83 -14.48 29.25
N GLY A 7 38.61 -14.97 29.50
CA GLY A 7 37.42 -14.66 28.68
C GLY A 7 36.57 -13.47 29.15
N ILE A 8 36.78 -12.94 30.36
CA ILE A 8 35.84 -11.98 30.99
C ILE A 8 36.26 -10.51 30.78
N ALA A 9 37.44 -10.23 30.23
CA ALA A 9 37.93 -8.86 30.05
C ALA A 9 37.47 -8.17 28.75
N ALA A 10 36.93 -8.90 27.77
CA ALA A 10 36.47 -8.32 26.51
C ALA A 10 35.04 -7.73 26.57
N GLY A 11 34.27 -8.06 27.61
CA GLY A 11 32.88 -7.61 27.75
C GLY A 11 32.68 -6.24 28.37
N SER A 12 33.66 -5.71 29.12
CA SER A 12 33.51 -4.43 29.83
C SER A 12 33.98 -3.21 29.02
N LEU A 13 34.84 -3.39 28.00
CA LEU A 13 35.28 -2.28 27.14
C LEU A 13 34.22 -1.87 26.11
N GLY A 14 33.32 -2.77 25.72
CA GLY A 14 32.23 -2.48 24.78
C GLY A 14 31.14 -1.60 25.37
N LEU A 15 31.05 -1.51 26.70
CA LEU A 15 30.04 -0.71 27.39
C LEU A 15 30.46 0.76 27.58
N LEU A 16 31.76 1.06 27.50
CA LEU A 16 32.28 2.43 27.63
C LEU A 16 32.18 3.24 26.32
N ALA A 17 31.99 2.58 25.17
CA ALA A 17 31.81 3.22 23.87
C ALA A 17 30.35 3.70 23.63
N LEU A 18 29.44 3.46 24.57
CA LEU A 18 28.00 3.76 24.41
C LEU A 18 27.58 5.13 24.94
N GLN A 19 28.49 5.95 25.48
CA GLN A 19 28.16 7.22 26.14
C GLN A 19 28.86 8.44 25.51
N LEU A 20 28.76 8.62 24.19
CA LEU A 20 28.97 9.93 23.54
C LEU A 20 27.91 10.17 22.45
N PRO A 21 26.68 10.56 22.81
CA PRO A 21 25.61 10.86 21.85
C PRO A 21 25.89 12.07 20.94
N GLY A 22 27.01 12.78 21.13
CA GLY A 22 27.40 13.94 20.32
C GLY A 22 28.26 13.65 19.09
N MET A 23 28.95 12.51 19.01
CA MET A 23 29.88 12.22 17.89
C MET A 23 29.26 11.41 16.75
N THR A 24 28.09 10.81 16.94
CA THR A 24 27.40 10.00 15.92
C THR A 24 26.60 10.85 14.92
N VAL A 25 26.18 12.05 15.31
CA VAL A 25 25.41 12.97 14.44
C VAL A 25 26.29 13.55 13.32
N PHE A 26 27.58 13.81 13.60
CA PHE A 26 28.53 14.30 12.60
C PHE A 26 29.05 13.19 11.66
N ALA A 27 29.14 11.94 12.13
CA ALA A 27 29.41 10.78 11.27
C ALA A 27 28.25 10.49 10.30
N GLN A 28 27.01 10.68 10.76
CA GLN A 28 25.80 10.48 9.96
C GLN A 28 25.69 11.45 8.77
N ALA A 29 26.35 12.62 8.84
CA ALA A 29 26.38 13.59 7.73
C ALA A 29 27.23 13.12 6.53
N ALA A 30 28.31 12.37 6.76
CA ALA A 30 29.12 11.77 5.70
C ALA A 30 28.37 10.59 5.03
N ASP A 31 27.67 9.77 5.82
CA ASP A 31 26.87 8.64 5.34
C ASP A 31 25.61 9.07 4.56
N ARG A 32 25.12 10.30 4.76
CA ARG A 32 23.92 10.82 4.07
C ARG A 32 24.03 10.76 2.55
N LYS A 33 25.22 10.96 1.97
CA LYS A 33 25.43 10.85 0.52
C LYS A 33 25.22 9.41 0.03
N ALA A 34 25.77 8.43 0.74
CA ALA A 34 25.56 7.01 0.45
C ALA A 34 24.09 6.58 0.66
N ARG A 35 23.44 7.11 1.71
CA ARG A 35 22.01 6.86 1.97
C ARG A 35 21.11 7.51 0.92
N LEU A 36 21.46 8.70 0.42
CA LEU A 36 20.74 9.37 -0.68
C LEU A 36 20.84 8.57 -1.98
N ALA A 37 22.02 8.03 -2.30
CA ALA A 37 22.18 7.15 -3.46
C ALA A 37 21.29 5.90 -3.36
N ASN A 38 21.28 5.24 -2.19
CA ASN A 38 20.45 4.07 -1.93
C ASN A 38 18.95 4.40 -1.93
N ALA A 39 18.56 5.56 -1.39
CA ALA A 39 17.17 6.02 -1.39
C ALA A 39 16.68 6.33 -2.81
N LEU A 40 17.51 6.98 -3.63
CA LEU A 40 17.20 7.26 -5.03
C LEU A 40 17.04 5.95 -5.82
N GLN A 41 17.89 4.96 -5.56
CA GLN A 41 17.79 3.64 -6.19
C GLN A 41 16.44 2.99 -5.88
N ASN A 42 15.96 3.04 -4.63
CA ASN A 42 14.63 2.51 -4.28
C ASN A 42 13.48 3.31 -4.91
N THR A 43 13.61 4.62 -5.04
CA THR A 43 12.59 5.43 -5.74
C THR A 43 12.52 5.07 -7.21
N VAL A 44 13.65 4.90 -7.90
CA VAL A 44 13.67 4.49 -9.31
C VAL A 44 13.14 3.07 -9.46
N LEU A 45 13.48 2.16 -8.54
CA LEU A 45 13.01 0.78 -8.57
C LEU A 45 11.49 0.72 -8.30
N GLY A 46 10.98 1.45 -7.32
CA GLY A 46 9.54 1.52 -7.00
C GLY A 46 8.72 2.29 -8.05
N MET A 47 9.11 3.51 -8.40
CA MET A 47 8.41 4.33 -9.38
C MET A 47 8.52 3.75 -10.80
N GLY A 48 9.68 3.17 -11.15
CA GLY A 48 9.93 2.54 -12.44
C GLY A 48 9.12 1.25 -12.62
N THR A 49 9.08 0.38 -11.62
CA THR A 49 8.29 -0.87 -11.71
C THR A 49 6.80 -0.60 -11.85
N VAL A 50 6.25 0.37 -11.12
CA VAL A 50 4.84 0.78 -11.28
C VAL A 50 4.60 1.33 -12.69
N PHE A 51 5.50 2.16 -13.23
CA PHE A 51 5.37 2.69 -14.60
C PHE A 51 5.37 1.58 -15.66
N VAL A 52 6.26 0.59 -15.52
CA VAL A 52 6.31 -0.59 -16.42
C VAL A 52 5.05 -1.44 -16.30
N MET A 53 4.54 -1.66 -15.09
CA MET A 53 3.31 -2.43 -14.85
C MET A 53 2.10 -1.77 -15.53
N LEU A 54 1.99 -0.44 -15.46
CA LEU A 54 0.93 0.32 -16.13
C LEU A 54 1.02 0.21 -17.66
N ILE A 55 2.23 0.28 -18.22
CA ILE A 55 2.45 0.09 -19.66
C ILE A 55 2.05 -1.33 -20.08
N ALA A 56 2.44 -2.34 -19.32
CA ALA A 56 2.09 -3.73 -19.62
C ALA A 56 0.57 -3.95 -19.62
N ILE A 57 -0.14 -3.43 -18.60
CA ILE A 57 -1.61 -3.53 -18.53
C ILE A 57 -2.27 -2.77 -19.69
N ALA A 58 -1.76 -1.58 -20.04
CA ALA A 58 -2.27 -0.81 -21.18
C ALA A 58 -2.11 -1.58 -22.51
N LEU A 59 -0.97 -2.25 -22.72
CA LEU A 59 -0.74 -3.09 -23.90
C LEU A 59 -1.66 -4.32 -23.94
N ILE A 60 -1.89 -4.97 -22.80
CA ILE A 60 -2.80 -6.13 -22.72
C ILE A 60 -4.24 -5.72 -23.10
N ILE A 61 -4.75 -4.62 -22.55
CA ILE A 61 -6.08 -4.10 -22.88
C ILE A 61 -6.15 -3.67 -24.35
N TYR A 62 -5.09 -3.05 -24.88
CA TYR A 62 -5.01 -2.66 -26.29
C TYR A 62 -5.07 -3.88 -27.23
N CYS A 63 -4.34 -4.95 -26.93
CA CYS A 63 -4.40 -6.20 -27.68
C CYS A 63 -5.80 -6.84 -27.62
N PHE A 64 -6.45 -6.85 -26.46
CA PHE A 64 -7.83 -7.33 -26.36
C PHE A 64 -8.84 -6.45 -27.10
N LYS A 65 -8.58 -5.14 -27.24
CA LYS A 65 -9.41 -4.23 -28.05
C LYS A 65 -9.30 -4.52 -29.56
N ILE A 66 -8.24 -5.18 -30.01
CA ILE A 66 -8.06 -5.56 -31.42
C ILE A 66 -8.93 -6.77 -31.79
N ILE A 67 -9.21 -7.69 -30.86
CA ILE A 67 -10.07 -8.87 -31.09
C ILE A 67 -11.48 -8.50 -31.61
N PRO A 68 -12.25 -7.57 -30.99
CA PRO A 68 -13.57 -7.19 -31.51
C PRO A 68 -13.49 -6.41 -32.83
N VAL A 69 -12.37 -5.75 -33.14
CA VAL A 69 -12.18 -5.04 -34.41
C VAL A 69 -11.89 -6.02 -35.55
N ILE A 70 -11.09 -7.05 -35.30
CA ILE A 70 -10.84 -8.12 -36.26
C ILE A 70 -12.13 -8.92 -36.47
N GLN A 71 -12.85 -9.29 -35.41
CA GLN A 71 -14.15 -9.96 -35.52
C GLN A 71 -15.17 -9.14 -36.31
N LYS A 72 -15.27 -7.82 -36.12
CA LYS A 72 -16.15 -6.97 -36.97
C LYS A 72 -15.73 -6.90 -38.43
N LYS A 73 -14.43 -6.97 -38.73
CA LYS A 73 -13.94 -7.04 -40.13
C LYS A 73 -14.22 -8.40 -40.78
N PHE A 74 -14.23 -9.49 -40.00
CA PHE A 74 -14.63 -10.82 -40.48
C PHE A 74 -16.15 -11.04 -40.49
N ALA A 75 -16.89 -10.42 -39.56
CA ALA A 75 -18.35 -10.50 -39.42
C ALA A 75 -19.11 -9.50 -40.31
N LYS A 76 -18.46 -8.46 -40.86
CA LYS A 76 -19.06 -7.65 -41.95
C LYS A 76 -19.32 -8.43 -43.25
N LYS A 77 -18.95 -9.71 -43.32
CA LYS A 77 -19.39 -10.63 -44.37
C LYS A 77 -20.68 -11.38 -44.01
N ALA A 78 -21.27 -11.12 -42.83
CA ALA A 78 -22.48 -11.78 -42.35
C ALA A 78 -23.26 -10.86 -41.39
N GLU A 79 -24.09 -9.99 -41.95
CA GLU A 79 -25.33 -9.49 -41.31
C GLU A 79 -26.51 -10.32 -41.87
N PRO A 80 -27.68 -10.45 -41.18
CA PRO A 80 -28.42 -9.33 -40.59
C PRO A 80 -29.17 -9.57 -39.24
N GLU A 81 -29.43 -8.44 -38.56
CA GLU A 81 -30.69 -7.97 -37.94
C GLU A 81 -31.60 -8.91 -37.09
N ALA A 82 -31.87 -8.51 -35.83
CA ALA A 82 -33.15 -8.77 -35.15
C ALA A 82 -33.34 -7.95 -33.85
N GLU A 83 -34.30 -7.02 -33.93
CA GLU A 83 -35.41 -6.71 -32.99
C GLU A 83 -35.20 -6.50 -31.47
N VAL A 84 -35.81 -5.39 -31.04
CA VAL A 84 -35.98 -4.86 -29.68
C VAL A 84 -37.02 -5.67 -28.90
N PRO A 85 -36.81 -5.93 -27.59
CA PRO A 85 -37.95 -5.88 -26.67
C PRO A 85 -37.83 -4.82 -25.55
N LYS A 86 -38.93 -4.11 -25.40
CA LYS A 86 -39.28 -3.09 -24.41
C LYS A 86 -39.34 -3.68 -22.99
N ALA A 87 -38.68 -3.09 -22.01
CA ALA A 87 -38.79 -3.47 -20.60
C ALA A 87 -39.50 -2.38 -19.77
N ALA A 88 -40.46 -2.82 -18.97
CA ALA A 88 -41.40 -2.07 -18.14
C ALA A 88 -40.73 -1.55 -16.83
N PRO A 89 -41.44 -0.73 -16.01
CA PRO A 89 -40.83 0.22 -15.09
C PRO A 89 -40.17 -0.40 -13.85
N VAL A 90 -39.04 0.20 -13.48
CA VAL A 90 -38.17 -0.19 -12.36
C VAL A 90 -38.85 0.14 -11.03
N VAL A 91 -38.99 -0.89 -10.19
CA VAL A 91 -39.46 -0.83 -8.81
C VAL A 91 -38.50 0.06 -7.99
N ALA A 92 -39.08 0.93 -7.14
CA ALA A 92 -38.33 1.85 -6.29
C ALA A 92 -37.35 1.11 -5.37
N ALA A 93 -36.08 1.54 -5.40
CA ALA A 93 -35.03 1.05 -4.52
C ALA A 93 -35.27 1.51 -3.07
N PRO A 94 -34.98 0.67 -2.05
CA PRO A 94 -35.06 1.06 -0.65
C PRO A 94 -34.04 2.16 -0.36
N VAL A 95 -34.47 3.14 0.44
CA VAL A 95 -33.66 4.24 0.95
C VAL A 95 -32.47 3.66 1.70
N GLN A 96 -31.27 4.00 1.26
CA GLN A 96 -30.02 3.66 1.95
C GLN A 96 -29.95 4.50 3.23
N GLU A 97 -30.17 3.86 4.38
CA GLU A 97 -29.72 4.39 5.66
C GLU A 97 -28.19 4.45 5.59
N THR A 98 -27.65 5.65 5.45
CA THR A 98 -26.20 5.91 5.41
C THR A 98 -25.64 5.78 6.81
N ASP A 99 -25.51 4.55 7.28
CA ASP A 99 -24.79 4.22 8.49
C ASP A 99 -23.29 4.24 8.18
N ASP A 100 -22.55 5.15 8.81
CA ASP A 100 -21.09 5.30 8.69
C ASP A 100 -20.31 4.11 9.32
N LEU A 101 -20.88 2.90 9.33
CA LEU A 101 -20.31 1.69 9.93
C LEU A 101 -18.96 1.33 9.29
N GLU A 102 -18.83 1.53 7.98
CA GLU A 102 -17.56 1.33 7.27
C GLU A 102 -16.48 2.30 7.79
N LEU A 103 -16.84 3.57 7.98
CA LEU A 103 -15.93 4.59 8.51
C LEU A 103 -15.52 4.24 9.95
N VAL A 104 -16.48 3.85 10.78
CA VAL A 104 -16.24 3.44 12.16
C VAL A 104 -15.34 2.20 12.24
N ALA A 105 -15.54 1.21 11.37
CA ALA A 105 -14.75 -0.02 11.35
C ALA A 105 -13.27 0.22 11.00
N VAL A 106 -13.00 1.05 9.97
CA VAL A 106 -11.62 1.39 9.57
C VAL A 106 -10.91 2.19 10.67
N ILE A 107 -11.61 3.15 11.30
CA ILE A 107 -11.07 3.93 12.43
C ILE A 107 -10.77 3.03 13.63
N ALA A 108 -11.70 2.14 14.01
CA ALA A 108 -11.53 1.22 15.13
C ALA A 108 -10.37 0.24 14.89
N ALA A 109 -10.25 -0.32 13.68
CA ALA A 109 -9.16 -1.21 13.31
C ALA A 109 -7.80 -0.50 13.36
N ALA A 110 -7.72 0.74 12.88
CA ALA A 110 -6.49 1.53 12.90
C ALA A 110 -6.01 1.83 14.33
N ILE A 111 -6.92 2.25 15.22
CA ILE A 111 -6.61 2.55 16.63
C ILE A 111 -6.20 1.28 17.38
N ALA A 112 -6.95 0.18 17.20
CA ALA A 112 -6.64 -1.10 17.83
C ALA A 112 -5.25 -1.60 17.41
N ALA A 113 -4.88 -1.44 16.13
CA ALA A 113 -3.57 -1.80 15.62
C ALA A 113 -2.43 -0.88 16.12
N SER A 114 -2.68 0.42 16.28
CA SER A 114 -1.64 1.36 16.75
C SER A 114 -1.37 1.28 18.25
N GLU A 115 -2.42 1.09 19.04
CA GLU A 115 -2.33 1.10 20.50
C GLU A 115 -2.27 -0.32 21.09
N ASN A 116 -2.40 -1.38 20.28
CA ASN A 116 -2.43 -2.79 20.69
C ASN A 116 -3.47 -3.09 21.77
N VAL A 117 -4.65 -2.48 21.63
CA VAL A 117 -5.78 -2.54 22.58
C VAL A 117 -7.01 -3.08 21.87
N PRO A 118 -7.88 -3.84 22.56
CA PRO A 118 -9.03 -4.46 21.93
C PRO A 118 -10.05 -3.42 21.46
N VAL A 119 -10.80 -3.72 20.41
CA VAL A 119 -11.76 -2.80 19.74
C VAL A 119 -12.86 -2.28 20.66
N ASP A 120 -13.17 -2.98 21.76
CA ASP A 120 -14.19 -2.58 22.73
C ASP A 120 -13.75 -1.46 23.69
N SER A 121 -12.46 -1.11 23.69
CA SER A 121 -11.91 -0.13 24.64
C SER A 121 -12.20 1.33 24.26
N PHE A 122 -12.73 1.58 23.06
CA PHE A 122 -12.97 2.93 22.53
C PHE A 122 -14.28 2.98 21.72
N ARG A 123 -14.88 4.17 21.63
CA ARG A 123 -16.14 4.38 20.91
C ARG A 123 -16.00 5.52 19.91
N VAL A 124 -16.26 5.22 18.64
CA VAL A 124 -16.27 6.22 17.56
C VAL A 124 -17.68 6.81 17.45
N ARG A 125 -17.80 8.14 17.51
CA ARG A 125 -19.06 8.88 17.33
C ARG A 125 -18.81 10.20 16.62
N THR A 126 -19.77 10.63 15.81
CA THR A 126 -19.76 11.93 15.15
C THR A 126 -20.12 13.04 16.15
N ILE A 127 -19.29 14.08 16.26
CA ILE A 127 -19.54 15.26 17.11
C ILE A 127 -19.70 16.48 16.20
N LYS A 128 -20.81 17.22 16.35
CA LYS A 128 -21.02 18.50 15.66
C LYS A 128 -20.64 19.65 16.59
N ARG A 129 -19.63 20.43 16.21
CA ARG A 129 -19.20 21.63 16.95
C ARG A 129 -20.24 22.75 16.70
N ARG A 130 -20.73 23.38 17.77
CA ARG A 130 -21.67 24.52 17.69
C ARG A 130 -21.00 25.78 17.16
#